data_AF-A0A2W4VQM3-F1
#
_entry.id   AF-A0A2W4VQM3-F1
#
_cell.length_a   1.000
_cell.length_b   1.000
_cell.length_c   1.000
_cell.angle_alpha   90.00
_cell.angle_beta   90.00
_cell.angle_gamma   90.00
#
_symmetry.space_group_name_H-M   'P 1'
#
loop_
_entity.id
_entity.type
_entity.pdbx_description
1 polymer ?
#
loop_
_entity_poly.entity_id
_entity_poly.type
_entity_poly.pdbx_seq_one_letter_code
_entity_poly.pdbx_strand_id
1 'polypeptide(L)' 'MATEWQETLVEKQVTYTLNLNGQVILIENVPARVDEETGEQFFSPPTGINVRRDKGIFGATYQ' A
#
# COMPACT_ATOMS: atom_id res chain seq x y z
N MET A 1 13.11 -26.04 19.52
CA MET A 1 11.73 -25.57 19.70
C MET A 1 11.51 -24.48 18.66
N ALA A 2 10.81 -24.78 17.57
CA ALA A 2 10.44 -23.75 16.61
C ALA A 2 9.22 -23.04 17.20
N THR A 3 9.35 -21.77 17.55
CA THR A 3 8.23 -20.93 17.93
C THR A 3 7.40 -20.73 16.66
N GLU A 4 6.20 -21.30 16.63
CA GLU A 4 5.19 -21.01 15.62
C GLU A 4 4.68 -19.59 15.88
N TRP A 5 5.45 -18.59 15.45
CA TRP A 5 4.98 -17.21 15.37
C TRP A 5 3.91 -17.18 14.27
N GLN A 6 2.66 -17.22 14.68
CA GLN A 6 1.52 -17.09 13.78
C GLN A 6 1.35 -15.60 13.46
N GLU A 7 2.11 -15.11 12.48
CA GLU A 7 1.98 -13.74 11.96
C GLU A 7 0.51 -13.52 11.54
N THR A 8 -0.19 -12.65 12.27
CA THR A 8 -1.60 -12.36 12.03
C THR A 8 -1.69 -11.15 11.11
N LEU A 9 -1.67 -11.42 9.81
CA LEU A 9 -1.85 -10.40 8.79
C LEU A 9 -3.33 -10.03 8.68
N VAL A 10 -3.65 -8.75 8.87
CA VAL A 10 -5.02 -8.20 8.73
C VAL A 10 -5.15 -7.33 7.49
N GLU A 11 -6.29 -7.41 6.81
CA GLU A 11 -6.57 -6.53 5.66
C GLU A 11 -6.92 -5.11 6.12
N LYS A 12 -6.20 -4.11 5.62
CA LYS A 12 -6.39 -2.69 5.93
C LYS A 12 -6.24 -1.81 4.70
N GLN A 13 -6.87 -0.64 4.78
CA GLN A 13 -6.64 0.47 3.86
C GLN A 13 -5.56 1.37 4.49
N VAL A 14 -4.41 1.50 3.83
CA VAL A 14 -3.26 2.27 4.33
C VAL A 14 -2.96 3.47 3.44
N THR A 15 -2.20 4.41 3.98
CA THR A 15 -1.65 5.54 3.23
C THR A 15 -0.18 5.27 2.91
N TYR A 16 0.16 5.24 1.63
CA TYR A 16 1.52 5.00 1.13
C TYR A 16 2.15 6.31 0.68
N THR A 17 3.35 6.62 1.18
CA THR A 17 4.09 7.82 0.83
C THR A 17 5.20 7.50 -0.16
N LEU A 18 5.16 8.14 -1.32
CA LEU A 18 6.18 8.03 -2.36
C LEU A 18 6.93 9.35 -2.48
N ASN A 19 8.26 9.30 -2.46
CA ASN A 19 9.09 10.43 -2.83
C ASN A 19 9.62 10.21 -4.25
N LEU A 20 9.17 11.01 -5.20
CA LEU A 20 9.57 10.94 -6.61
C LEU A 20 10.05 12.32 -7.06
N ASN A 21 11.31 12.40 -7.49
CA ASN A 21 11.91 13.64 -8.01
C ASN A 21 11.79 14.84 -7.04
N GLY A 22 11.89 14.60 -5.73
CA GLY A 22 11.75 15.65 -4.71
C GLY A 22 10.30 16.06 -4.44
N GLN A 23 9.32 15.42 -5.07
CA GLN A 23 7.90 15.58 -4.76
C GLN A 23 7.43 14.44 -3.86
N VAL A 24 6.69 14.78 -2.80
CA VAL A 24 6.01 13.82 -1.94
C VAL A 24 4.60 13.57 -2.49
N ILE A 25 4.29 12.31 -2.77
CA ILE A 25 2.99 11.83 -3.24
C ILE A 25 2.40 10.95 -2.13
N LEU A 26 1.19 11.29 -1.68
CA LEU A 26 0.42 10.49 -0.75
C LEU A 26 -0.63 9.70 -1.54
N ILE A 27 -0.57 8.38 -1.46
CA ILE A 27 -1.58 7.49 -2.03
C ILE A 27 -2.40 6.94 -0.86
N GLU A 28 -3.65 7.35 -0.76
CA GLU A 28 -4.55 6.94 0.30
C GLU A 28 -5.40 5.75 -0.13
N ASN A 29 -5.97 5.03 0.84
CA ASN A 29 -6.85 3.89 0.62
C ASN A 29 -6.21 2.80 -0.27
N VAL A 30 -4.96 2.46 0.04
CA VAL A 30 -4.27 1.33 -0.59
C VAL A 30 -4.60 0.07 0.22
N PRO A 31 -5.23 -0.95 -0.39
CA PRO A 31 -5.43 -2.22 0.31
C PRO A 31 -4.09 -2.91 0.53
N ALA A 32 -3.81 -3.25 1.79
CA ALA A 32 -2.61 -3.94 2.22
C ALA A 32 -2.97 -4.98 3.28
N ARG A 33 -2.14 -6.02 3.38
CA ARG A 33 -2.12 -6.90 4.54
C ARG A 33 -1.08 -6.38 5.52
N VAL A 34 -1.48 -6.13 6.75
CA VAL A 34 -0.64 -5.51 7.77
C VAL A 34 -0.44 -6.48 8.92
N ASP A 35 0.81 -6.69 9.32
CA ASP A 35 1.10 -7.30 10.61
C ASP A 35 0.91 -6.24 11.72
N GLU A 36 -0.02 -6.46 12.64
CA GLU A 36 -0.32 -5.47 13.69
C GLU A 36 0.75 -5.41 14.80
N GLU A 37 1.59 -6.44 14.92
CA GLU A 37 2.66 -6.51 15.91
C GLU A 37 3.91 -5.77 15.41
N THR A 38 4.32 -6.03 14.18
CA THR A 38 5.55 -5.45 13.61
C THR A 38 5.29 -4.15 12.84
N GLY A 39 4.06 -3.95 12.36
CA GLY A 39 3.70 -2.85 11.47
C GLY A 39 4.12 -3.05 10.02
N GLU A 40 4.63 -4.25 9.67
CA GLU A 40 4.98 -4.58 8.29
C GLU A 40 3.75 -4.59 7.39
N GLN A 41 3.91 -4.09 6.17
CA GLN A 41 2.82 -3.91 5.20
C GLN A 41 3.15 -4.67 3.92
N PHE A 42 2.33 -5.66 3.63
CA PHE A 42 2.40 -6.47 2.44
C PHE A 42 1.37 -5.97 1.44
N PHE A 43 1.87 -5.27 0.43
CA PHE A 43 1.10 -4.85 -0.73
C PHE A 43 1.04 -6.02 -1.70
N SER A 44 -0.16 -6.42 -2.12
CA SER A 44 -0.25 -7.27 -3.31
C SER A 44 0.30 -6.47 -4.49
N PRO A 45 1.08 -7.07 -5.41
CA PRO A 45 1.63 -6.34 -6.54
C PRO A 45 0.49 -5.62 -7.25
N PRO A 46 0.58 -4.30 -7.42
CA PRO A 46 -0.50 -3.59 -8.07
C PRO A 46 -0.58 -4.14 -9.49
N THR A 47 -1.71 -4.73 -9.84
CA THR A 47 -2.07 -4.97 -11.23
C THR A 47 -1.92 -3.63 -11.94
N GLY A 48 -0.85 -3.49 -12.72
CA GLY A 48 -0.35 -2.27 -13.38
C GLY A 48 -0.96 -0.93 -12.93
N ILE A 49 -0.25 -0.18 -12.07
CA ILE A 49 -0.59 1.23 -11.81
C ILE A 49 -0.48 2.00 -13.13
N ASN A 50 -1.63 2.32 -13.75
CA ASN A 50 -1.70 3.22 -14.88
C ASN A 50 -1.82 4.66 -14.35
N VAL A 51 -0.69 5.31 -14.08
CA VAL A 51 -0.67 6.74 -13.76
C VAL A 51 -0.98 7.55 -15.03
N ARG A 52 -2.26 7.92 -15.23
CA ARG A 52 -2.63 8.90 -16.25
C ARG A 52 -2.37 10.29 -15.68
N ARG A 53 -1.43 11.04 -16.28
CA ARG A 53 -1.26 12.48 -15.98
C ARG A 53 -2.43 13.25 -16.61
N ASP A 54 -3.58 13.25 -15.96
CA ASP A 54 -4.62 14.24 -16.23
C ASP A 54 -4.58 15.32 -15.14
N LYS A 55 -4.84 16.58 -15.52
CA LYS A 55 -4.63 17.77 -14.68
C LYS A 55 -5.61 17.93 -13.51
N GLY A 56 -6.34 16.87 -13.15
CA GLY A 56 -7.20 16.87 -11.98
C GLY A 56 -7.57 15.43 -11.62
N ILE A 57 -7.43 15.12 -10.32
CA ILE A 57 -7.93 13.91 -9.65
C ILE A 57 -7.02 12.67 -9.86
N PHE A 58 -6.11 12.46 -8.91
CA PHE A 58 -5.40 11.19 -8.73
C PHE A 58 -6.32 10.19 -8.03
N GLY A 59 -7.22 9.56 -8.77
CA GLY A 59 -7.90 8.35 -8.33
C GLY A 59 -7.10 7.12 -8.78
N ALA A 60 -6.50 6.39 -7.85
CA ALA A 60 -5.99 5.06 -8.14
C ALA A 60 -7.19 4.09 -8.22
N THR A 61 -7.64 3.79 -9.43
CA THR A 61 -8.74 2.83 -9.65
C THR A 61 -8.17 1.42 -9.79
N TYR A 62 -8.65 0.50 -8.96
CA TYR A 62 -8.45 -0.95 -9.11
C TYR A 62 -9.22 -1.44 -10.35
N GLN A 63 -8.56 -2.22 -11.22
CA GLN A 63 -9.22 -3.10 -12.20
C GLN A 63 -9.12 -4.54 -11.75
#